data_AF-A0A969GK88-F1
#
_entry.id   AF-A0A969GK88-F1
#
_cell.length_a   1.000
_cell.length_b   1.000
_cell.length_c   1.000
_cell.angle_alpha   90.00
_cell.angle_beta   90.00
_cell.angle_gamma   90.00
#
_symmetry.space_group_name_H-M   'P 1'
#
loop_
_entity.id
_entity.type
_entity.pdbx_description
1 polymer ?
#
loop_
_entity_poly.entity_id
_entity_poly.type
_entity_poly.pdbx_seq_one_letter_code
_entity_poly.pdbx_strand_id
1 'polypeptide(L)'
;WVRGAHCPRRTASVPSTSRCQRGHAQLAQLLAPVYRRSVPLDLLAEIQTHFHATIRERAASLVDKHALRLPELAILLEVSDPRMSFPVPGMYGGFYYSLATDRGEATLVVDSWSRVVYGSGQRHEISAAGSRLVDEGFV
;
A
#
# COMPACT_ATOMS: atom_id res chain seq x y z
N TRP A 1 -36.20 -20.71 29.28
CA TRP A 1 -35.18 -21.26 28.37
C TRP A 1 -35.05 -20.38 27.14
N VAL A 2 -34.16 -19.37 27.15
CA VAL A 2 -33.36 -18.97 25.98
C VAL A 2 -32.04 -18.46 26.55
N ARG A 3 -30.95 -19.19 26.28
CA ARG A 3 -29.61 -18.88 26.78
C ARG A 3 -29.03 -17.73 25.96
N GLY A 4 -28.55 -16.69 26.64
CA GLY A 4 -27.76 -15.63 26.04
C GLY A 4 -26.46 -16.20 25.46
N ALA A 5 -26.25 -16.01 24.17
CA ALA A 5 -25.00 -16.35 23.52
C ALA A 5 -23.94 -15.32 23.90
N HIS A 6 -23.06 -15.68 24.85
CA HIS A 6 -21.81 -14.97 25.08
C HIS A 6 -20.89 -15.15 23.87
N CYS A 7 -20.49 -14.04 23.28
CA CYS A 7 -19.46 -14.00 22.25
C CYS A 7 -18.08 -14.15 22.93
N PRO A 8 -17.27 -15.16 22.62
CA PRO A 8 -15.95 -15.29 23.20
C PRO A 8 -15.02 -14.24 22.59
N ARG A 9 -14.34 -13.46 23.45
CA ARG A 9 -13.24 -12.59 23.04
C ARG A 9 -12.10 -13.49 22.53
N ARG A 10 -11.76 -13.41 21.25
CA ARG A 10 -10.51 -13.94 20.70
C ARG A 10 -9.68 -12.82 20.08
N THR A 11 -8.57 -12.58 20.77
CA THR A 11 -7.21 -12.33 20.27
C THR A 11 -7.06 -11.76 18.86
N ALA A 12 -6.39 -10.61 18.80
CA ALA A 12 -5.98 -9.86 17.63
C ALA A 12 -5.49 -10.75 16.47
N SER A 13 -6.17 -10.64 15.33
CA SER A 13 -5.68 -11.10 14.04
C SER A 13 -6.34 -10.27 12.95
N VAL A 14 -5.51 -9.54 12.19
CA VAL A 14 -5.71 -8.98 10.83
C VAL A 14 -6.97 -8.14 10.62
N PRO A 15 -6.89 -6.90 10.08
CA PRO A 15 -8.07 -6.11 9.76
C PRO A 15 -8.87 -6.77 8.64
N SER A 16 -9.79 -7.66 9.01
CA SER A 16 -10.83 -8.16 8.14
C SER A 16 -11.80 -7.01 7.85
N THR A 17 -11.95 -6.66 6.58
CA THR A 17 -12.93 -5.66 6.16
C THR A 17 -14.31 -6.08 6.63
N SER A 18 -14.97 -5.16 7.32
CA SER A 18 -16.22 -5.36 8.05
C SER A 18 -17.39 -5.70 7.11
N ARG A 19 -17.54 -6.99 6.79
CA ARG A 19 -18.76 -7.55 6.20
C ARG A 19 -19.28 -8.76 6.96
N CYS A 20 -19.36 -8.65 8.28
CA CYS A 20 -20.02 -9.66 9.12
C CYS A 20 -21.56 -9.56 9.15
N GLN A 21 -22.19 -8.63 8.42
CA GLN A 21 -23.61 -8.32 8.67
C GLN A 21 -24.66 -9.18 7.96
N ARG A 22 -24.34 -10.11 7.05
CA ARG A 22 -25.38 -10.98 6.44
C ARG A 22 -24.82 -12.33 6.01
N GLY A 23 -24.90 -13.34 6.89
CA GLY A 23 -25.01 -14.78 6.57
C GLY A 23 -24.01 -15.47 5.61
N HIS A 24 -23.05 -14.76 5.04
CA HIS A 24 -22.23 -15.20 3.91
C HIS A 24 -20.80 -15.54 4.35
N ALA A 25 -20.65 -16.16 5.52
CA ALA A 25 -19.34 -16.55 6.07
C ALA A 25 -18.57 -17.47 5.13
N GLN A 26 -19.27 -18.31 4.36
CA GLN A 26 -18.67 -19.19 3.37
C GLN A 26 -18.11 -18.42 2.16
N LEU A 27 -18.76 -17.35 1.72
CA LEU A 27 -18.25 -16.48 0.65
C LEU A 27 -17.06 -15.64 1.12
N ALA A 28 -17.03 -15.24 2.39
CA ALA A 28 -15.90 -14.51 2.95
C ALA A 28 -14.59 -15.32 2.92
N GLN A 29 -14.67 -16.64 3.13
CA GLN A 29 -13.50 -17.52 3.05
C GLN A 29 -12.98 -17.66 1.61
N LEU A 30 -13.87 -17.70 0.63
CA LEU A 30 -13.49 -17.79 -0.79
C LEU A 30 -12.89 -16.48 -1.33
N LEU A 31 -13.27 -15.34 -0.76
CA LEU A 31 -12.80 -14.01 -1.15
C LEU A 31 -11.65 -13.52 -0.28
N ALA A 32 -11.18 -14.33 0.68
CA ALA A 32 -10.07 -13.96 1.53
C ALA A 32 -8.78 -13.86 0.70
N PRO A 33 -8.01 -12.76 0.83
CA PRO A 33 -6.77 -12.60 0.09
C PRO A 33 -5.75 -13.65 0.51
N VAL A 34 -5.06 -14.23 -0.47
CA VAL A 34 -3.99 -15.21 -0.22
C VAL A 34 -2.66 -14.46 -0.18
N TYR A 35 -2.16 -14.21 1.02
CA TYR A 35 -0.87 -13.56 1.19
C TYR A 35 0.27 -14.53 0.89
N ARG A 36 1.10 -14.17 -0.09
CA ARG A 36 2.32 -14.88 -0.47
C ARG A 36 3.54 -14.41 0.32
N ARG A 37 3.43 -13.24 0.97
CA ARG A 37 4.49 -12.65 1.80
C ARG A 37 3.96 -12.39 3.20
N SER A 38 4.85 -12.59 4.18
CA SER A 38 4.57 -12.29 5.57
C SER A 38 5.19 -10.95 5.92
N VAL A 39 4.38 -9.89 5.93
CA VAL A 39 4.74 -8.56 6.44
C VAL A 39 3.69 -8.19 7.48
N PRO A 40 4.08 -7.73 8.68
CA PRO A 40 3.12 -7.24 9.67
C PRO A 40 2.26 -6.12 9.08
N LEU A 41 0.94 -6.20 9.25
CA LEU A 41 0.03 -5.25 8.61
C LEU A 41 0.13 -3.85 9.21
N ASP A 42 0.48 -3.73 10.48
CA ASP A 42 0.75 -2.45 11.12
C ASP A 42 1.97 -1.77 10.49
N LEU A 43 3.05 -2.54 10.25
CA LEU A 43 4.23 -2.06 9.54
C LEU A 43 3.90 -1.60 8.11
N LEU A 44 3.08 -2.39 7.40
CA LEU A 44 2.65 -2.05 6.04
C LEU A 44 1.80 -0.78 6.01
N ALA A 45 0.95 -0.57 7.02
CA ALA A 45 0.13 0.63 7.15
C ALA A 45 1.00 1.89 7.38
N GLU A 46 2.05 1.80 8.20
CA GLU A 46 3.00 2.90 8.40
C GLU A 46 3.74 3.24 7.10
N ILE A 47 4.26 2.21 6.39
CA ILE A 47 4.91 2.41 5.08
C ILE A 47 3.93 3.04 4.09
N GLN A 48 2.66 2.62 4.09
CA GLN A 48 1.62 3.18 3.23
C GLN A 48 1.38 4.66 3.53
N THR A 49 1.30 5.05 4.80
CA THR A 49 1.15 6.45 5.22
C THR A 49 2.30 7.30 4.67
N HIS A 50 3.54 6.86 4.85
CA HIS A 50 4.71 7.57 4.33
C HIS A 50 4.74 7.63 2.81
N PHE A 51 4.35 6.55 2.13
CA PHE A 51 4.24 6.53 0.67
C PHE A 51 3.18 7.51 0.16
N HIS A 52 2.02 7.56 0.80
CA HIS A 52 0.96 8.51 0.45
C HIS A 52 1.42 9.96 0.67
N ALA A 53 2.17 10.22 1.73
CA ALA A 53 2.78 11.52 1.96
C ALA A 53 3.75 11.90 0.83
N THR A 54 4.64 10.98 0.40
CA THR A 54 5.54 11.22 -0.73
C THR A 54 4.79 11.49 -2.04
N ILE A 55 3.69 10.76 -2.33
CA ILE A 55 2.86 11.04 -3.51
C ILE A 55 2.24 12.44 -3.43
N ARG A 56 1.72 12.82 -2.26
CA ARG A 56 1.09 14.12 -2.03
C ARG A 56 2.11 15.25 -2.18
N GLU A 57 3.29 15.11 -1.60
CA GLU A 57 4.37 16.11 -1.72
C GLU A 57 4.73 16.38 -3.18
N ARG A 58 4.83 15.32 -3.98
CA ARG A 58 5.24 15.44 -5.39
C ARG A 58 4.11 15.82 -6.35
N ALA A 59 2.88 15.40 -6.08
CA ALA A 59 1.79 15.42 -7.06
C ALA A 59 0.43 15.83 -6.49
N ALA A 60 0.36 16.48 -5.33
CA ALA A 60 -0.91 16.88 -4.68
C ALA A 60 -1.88 17.57 -5.66
N SER A 61 -1.41 18.55 -6.43
CA SER A 61 -2.26 19.29 -7.37
C SER A 61 -2.91 18.39 -8.42
N LEU A 62 -2.20 17.38 -8.92
CA LEU A 62 -2.73 16.43 -9.90
C LEU A 62 -3.62 15.38 -9.23
N VAL A 63 -3.24 14.89 -8.05
CA VAL A 63 -4.03 13.95 -7.26
C VAL A 63 -5.40 14.55 -6.93
N ASP A 64 -5.43 15.81 -6.48
CA ASP A 64 -6.66 16.49 -6.11
C ASP A 64 -7.49 16.86 -7.35
N LYS A 65 -6.84 17.37 -8.41
CA LYS A 65 -7.50 17.70 -9.68
C LYS A 65 -8.21 16.49 -10.29
N HIS A 66 -7.60 15.31 -10.21
CA HIS A 66 -8.15 14.08 -10.79
C HIS A 66 -8.87 13.19 -9.77
N ALA A 67 -9.03 13.65 -8.52
CA ALA A 67 -9.62 12.90 -7.41
C ALA A 67 -9.09 11.46 -7.30
N LEU A 68 -7.76 11.29 -7.44
CA LEU A 68 -7.15 9.97 -7.49
C LEU A 68 -7.21 9.29 -6.12
N ARG A 69 -7.64 8.03 -6.11
CA ARG A 69 -7.46 7.16 -4.95
C ARG A 69 -5.99 6.71 -4.90
N LEU A 70 -5.35 6.94 -3.75
CA LEU A 70 -3.97 6.53 -3.53
C LEU A 70 -3.86 5.00 -3.46
N PRO A 71 -2.73 4.42 -3.92
CA PRO A 71 -2.54 2.97 -4.00
C PRO A 71 -2.48 2.31 -2.62
N GLU A 72 -3.12 1.15 -2.48
CA GLU A 72 -3.04 0.31 -1.27
C GLU A 72 -1.88 -0.69 -1.40
N LEU A 73 -1.03 -0.80 -0.37
CA LEU A 73 0.13 -1.69 -0.38
C LEU A 73 -0.21 -3.15 -0.08
N ALA A 74 -1.39 -3.44 0.49
CA ALA A 74 -1.83 -4.79 0.81
C ALA A 74 -1.81 -5.74 -0.41
N ILE A 75 -2.06 -5.20 -1.61
CA ILE A 75 -2.05 -5.95 -2.88
C ILE A 75 -0.65 -6.53 -3.16
N LEU A 76 0.42 -5.84 -2.73
CA LEU A 76 1.79 -6.32 -2.89
C LEU A 76 2.09 -7.57 -2.07
N LEU A 77 1.25 -7.92 -1.08
CA LEU A 77 1.39 -9.17 -0.34
C LEU A 77 0.80 -10.37 -1.09
N GLU A 78 -0.06 -10.15 -2.08
CA GLU A 78 -0.80 -11.20 -2.79
C GLU A 78 -0.13 -11.65 -4.11
N VAL A 79 0.55 -10.72 -4.79
CA VAL A 79 1.16 -10.95 -6.11
C VAL A 79 2.48 -11.71 -6.01
N SER A 80 2.86 -12.53 -7.02
CA SER A 80 4.16 -13.23 -6.99
C SER A 80 5.36 -12.30 -7.18
N ASP A 81 5.15 -11.19 -7.88
CA ASP A 81 6.14 -10.15 -8.13
C ASP A 81 5.63 -8.84 -7.52
N PRO A 82 6.23 -8.32 -6.43
CA PRO A 82 5.68 -7.21 -5.66
C PRO A 82 6.04 -5.87 -6.28
N ARG A 83 5.80 -5.71 -7.58
CA ARG A 83 6.10 -4.50 -8.35
C ARG A 83 4.81 -3.97 -8.96
N MET A 84 4.55 -2.68 -8.77
CA MET A 84 3.34 -2.02 -9.26
C MET A 84 3.66 -0.63 -9.76
N SER A 85 2.77 -0.09 -10.58
CA SER A 85 2.81 1.30 -11.02
C SER A 85 1.52 2.02 -10.67
N PHE A 86 1.66 3.28 -10.27
CA PHE A 86 0.59 4.22 -10.04
C PHE A 86 0.79 5.40 -11.00
N PRO A 87 0.13 5.36 -12.17
CA PRO A 87 0.23 6.46 -13.14
C PRO A 87 -0.54 7.67 -12.63
N VAL A 88 0.04 8.86 -12.81
CA VAL A 88 -0.61 10.13 -12.45
C VAL A 88 -0.91 10.92 -13.72
N PRO A 89 -2.21 11.12 -14.06
CA PRO A 89 -2.58 11.96 -15.19
C PRO A 89 -1.96 13.36 -15.06
N GLY A 90 -1.35 13.83 -16.15
CA GLY A 90 -0.59 15.08 -16.18
C GLY A 90 0.91 14.95 -15.94
N MET A 91 1.40 13.85 -15.36
CA MET A 91 2.85 13.59 -15.27
C MET A 91 3.43 12.90 -16.51
N TYR A 92 2.58 12.28 -17.35
CA TYR A 92 3.01 11.38 -18.44
C TYR A 92 4.04 10.34 -17.93
N GLY A 93 3.80 9.90 -16.69
CA GLY A 93 4.67 9.13 -15.82
C GLY A 93 3.90 8.83 -14.54
N GLY A 94 4.60 8.73 -13.41
CA GLY A 94 3.98 8.45 -12.13
C GLY A 94 4.96 7.78 -11.18
N PHE A 95 4.43 6.89 -10.35
CA PHE A 95 5.18 6.19 -9.31
C PHE A 95 5.28 4.72 -9.65
N TYR A 96 6.49 4.20 -9.72
CA TYR A 96 6.81 2.79 -9.86
C TYR A 96 7.36 2.33 -8.52
N TYR A 97 6.77 1.32 -7.93
CA TYR A 97 7.13 0.93 -6.57
C TYR A 97 7.23 -0.58 -6.42
N SER A 98 8.15 -1.00 -5.56
CA SER A 98 8.40 -2.40 -5.27
C SER A 98 8.58 -2.61 -3.77
N LEU A 99 8.00 -3.69 -3.24
CA LEU A 99 8.17 -4.06 -1.85
C LEU A 99 9.33 -5.05 -1.73
N ALA A 100 10.42 -4.62 -1.10
CA ALA A 100 11.52 -5.46 -0.69
C ALA A 100 11.31 -5.91 0.76
N THR A 101 11.50 -7.19 1.02
CA THR A 101 11.43 -7.78 2.36
C THR A 101 12.73 -8.50 2.66
N ASP A 102 13.45 -8.10 3.69
CA ASP A 102 14.68 -8.77 4.16
C ASP A 102 14.62 -8.98 5.66
N ARG A 103 14.86 -10.21 6.12
CA ARG A 103 14.97 -10.60 7.54
C ARG A 103 13.91 -10.04 8.51
N GLY A 104 12.69 -9.79 8.03
CA GLY A 104 11.58 -9.25 8.84
C GLY A 104 11.41 -7.73 8.77
N GLU A 105 12.30 -7.03 8.06
CA GLU A 105 12.13 -5.64 7.67
C GLU A 105 11.47 -5.55 6.29
N ALA A 106 10.67 -4.51 6.10
CA ALA A 106 10.03 -4.22 4.83
C ALA A 106 10.35 -2.79 4.41
N THR A 107 10.81 -2.64 3.17
CA THR A 107 11.17 -1.37 2.56
C THR A 107 10.49 -1.27 1.21
N LEU A 108 9.76 -0.18 0.99
CA LEU A 108 9.18 0.16 -0.30
C LEU A 108 10.16 1.03 -1.07
N VAL A 109 10.64 0.54 -2.20
CA VAL A 109 11.46 1.32 -3.13
C VAL A 109 10.53 1.96 -4.14
N VAL A 110 10.60 3.28 -4.30
CA VAL A 110 9.68 4.07 -5.13
C VAL A 110 10.48 4.95 -6.10
N ASP A 111 10.34 4.67 -7.38
CA ASP A 111 10.83 5.52 -8.46
C ASP A 111 9.70 6.41 -8.98
N SER A 112 9.94 7.70 -9.07
CA SER A 112 8.93 8.67 -9.49
C SER A 112 9.52 9.65 -10.49
N TRP A 113 8.81 9.86 -11.61
CA TRP A 113 9.30 10.69 -12.71
C TRP A 113 8.15 11.26 -13.55
N SER A 114 8.43 12.39 -14.20
CA SER A 114 7.55 13.06 -15.16
C SER A 114 8.28 13.24 -16.49
N ARG A 115 7.66 12.82 -17.60
CA ARG A 115 8.22 13.06 -18.95
C ARG A 115 8.11 14.51 -19.40
N VAL A 116 7.30 15.30 -18.70
CA VAL A 116 7.08 16.72 -18.99
C VAL A 116 8.23 17.57 -18.45
N VAL A 117 8.90 17.09 -17.39
CA VAL A 117 9.97 17.81 -16.70
C VAL A 117 11.22 16.94 -16.71
N TYR A 118 12.20 17.32 -17.52
CA TYR A 118 13.51 16.66 -17.58
C TYR A 118 14.22 16.68 -16.23
N GLY A 119 14.92 15.60 -15.86
CA GLY A 119 15.60 15.46 -14.56
C GLY A 119 14.66 15.36 -13.36
N SER A 120 13.38 15.08 -13.55
CA SER A 120 12.40 14.97 -12.44
C SER A 120 12.40 13.60 -11.75
N GLY A 121 13.24 12.65 -12.20
CA GLY A 121 13.38 11.35 -11.57
C GLY A 121 13.83 11.49 -10.13
N GLN A 122 13.12 10.85 -9.21
CA GLN A 122 13.55 10.66 -7.82
C GLN A 122 13.25 9.24 -7.38
N ARG A 123 14.17 8.66 -6.62
CA ARG A 123 14.05 7.37 -5.96
C ARG A 123 13.95 7.58 -4.46
N HIS A 124 12.92 7.02 -3.85
CA HIS A 124 12.73 7.01 -2.41
C HIS A 124 12.80 5.58 -1.89
N GLU A 125 13.40 5.42 -0.71
CA GLU A 125 13.28 4.23 0.12
C GLU A 125 12.38 4.59 1.30
N ILE A 126 11.28 3.85 1.44
CA ILE A 126 10.25 4.11 2.45
C ILE A 126 10.13 2.91 3.36
N SER A 127 10.40 3.11 4.64
CA SER A 127 10.20 2.12 5.70
C SER A 127 9.21 2.66 6.73
N ALA A 128 8.90 1.88 7.76
CA ALA A 128 8.05 2.36 8.85
C ALA A 128 8.65 3.57 9.60
N ALA A 129 9.97 3.75 9.53
CA ALA A 129 10.65 4.90 10.14
C ALA A 129 10.46 6.21 9.34
N GLY A 130 10.06 6.12 8.06
CA GLY A 130 9.84 7.28 7.22
C GLY A 130 10.26 7.06 5.76
N SER A 131 10.24 8.15 4.99
CA SER A 131 10.69 8.19 3.59
C SER A 131 12.06 8.87 3.51
N ARG A 132 12.99 8.29 2.75
CA ARG A 132 14.30 8.87 2.45
C ARG A 132 14.51 8.92 0.94
N LEU A 133 14.82 10.10 0.44
CA LEU A 133 15.31 10.28 -0.93
C LEU A 133 16.71 9.69 -1.04
N VAL A 134 16.92 8.78 -1.99
CA VAL A 134 18.20 8.06 -2.16
C VAL A 134 18.87 8.35 -3.49
N ASP A 135 18.12 8.82 -4.48
CA ASP A 135 18.64 9.23 -5.78
C ASP A 135 17.70 10.26 -6.42
N GLU A 136 18.24 11.21 -7.17
CA GLU A 136 17.46 12.25 -7.86
C GLU A 136 18.14 12.73 -9.15
N GLY A 137 17.37 13.36 -10.03
CA GLY A 137 17.90 13.97 -11.26
C GLY A 137 18.01 13.00 -12.43
N PHE A 138 17.44 11.81 -12.35
CA PHE A 138 17.42 10.86 -13.48
C PHE A 138 16.25 11.12 -14.44
N VAL A 139 16.35 10.58 -15.66
CA VAL A 139 15.49 10.81 -16.84
C VAL A 139 15.81 12.09 -17.61
#